data_AF-A0A7K7ZWS2-F1
#
_entry.id   AF-A0A7K7ZWS2-F1
#
_cell.length_a   1.000
_cell.length_b   1.000
_cell.length_c   1.000
_cell.angle_alpha   90.00
_cell.angle_beta   90.00
_cell.angle_gamma   90.00
#
_symmetry.space_group_name_H-M   'P 1'
#
loop_
_entity.id
_entity.type
_entity.pdbx_description
1 polymer ?
#
loop_
_entity_poly.entity_id
_entity_poly.type
_entity_poly.pdbx_seq_one_letter_code
_entity_poly.pdbx_strand_id
1 'polypeptide(L)'
;SGFKGSTRSPPQKPSSLPGDPPGTPPLAPVLQLLRNQLQEKDALIRHLESDWERSRAQREREERLLVTAWYNMGLAVQRQEGGTAPRGLASGAQSFLAQQRLATAARRARTPHGRAPSS
;
A
#
# COMPACT_ATOMS: atom_id res chain seq x y z
N SER A 1 -72.12 -33.97 -60.23
CA SER A 1 -72.28 -33.34 -58.90
C SER A 1 -71.52 -34.22 -57.90
N GLY A 2 -70.26 -33.93 -57.60
CA GLY A 2 -69.85 -33.10 -56.45
C GLY A 2 -69.49 -34.05 -55.28
N PHE A 3 -68.21 -34.24 -54.93
CA PHE A 3 -67.63 -33.58 -53.76
C PHE A 3 -66.10 -33.73 -53.79
N LYS A 4 -65.38 -32.61 -53.65
CA LYS A 4 -63.92 -32.55 -53.52
C LYS A 4 -63.53 -32.96 -52.10
N GLY A 5 -62.67 -33.98 -51.97
CA GLY A 5 -62.02 -34.31 -50.70
C GLY A 5 -61.10 -33.18 -50.26
N SER A 6 -61.43 -32.56 -49.13
CA SER A 6 -60.68 -31.47 -48.50
C SER A 6 -59.39 -32.01 -47.89
N THR A 7 -58.25 -31.53 -48.38
CA THR A 7 -56.93 -31.80 -47.79
C THR A 7 -56.83 -31.10 -46.43
N ARG A 8 -56.81 -31.88 -45.36
CA ARG A 8 -56.61 -31.40 -43.98
C ARG A 8 -55.15 -30.93 -43.81
N SER A 9 -54.94 -29.62 -43.87
CA SER A 9 -53.65 -29.00 -43.48
C SER A 9 -53.42 -29.13 -41.96
N PRO A 10 -52.16 -29.35 -41.50
CA PRO A 10 -51.83 -29.34 -40.09
C PRO A 10 -51.84 -27.91 -39.53
N PRO A 11 -52.16 -27.70 -38.23
CA PRO A 11 -52.12 -26.38 -37.61
C PRO A 11 -50.68 -25.86 -37.54
N GLN A 12 -50.46 -24.66 -38.07
CA GLN A 12 -49.19 -23.97 -38.00
C GLN A 12 -48.87 -23.59 -36.55
N LYS A 13 -47.59 -23.80 -36.18
CA LYS A 13 -46.96 -23.40 -34.93
C LYS A 13 -47.29 -21.92 -34.64
N PRO A 14 -47.68 -21.53 -33.40
CA PRO A 14 -48.03 -20.15 -33.12
C PRO A 14 -46.81 -19.27 -33.40
N SER A 15 -46.99 -18.38 -34.36
CA SER A 15 -46.07 -17.31 -34.72
C SER A 15 -45.66 -16.56 -33.46
N SER A 16 -44.35 -16.41 -33.30
CA SER A 16 -43.72 -15.51 -32.35
C SER A 16 -44.45 -14.17 -32.32
N LEU A 17 -44.78 -13.72 -31.10
CA LEU A 17 -45.44 -12.46 -30.79
C LEU A 17 -44.81 -11.28 -31.57
N PRO A 18 -45.60 -10.41 -32.22
CA PRO A 18 -45.08 -9.21 -32.85
C PRO A 18 -44.99 -8.13 -31.77
N GLY A 19 -43.82 -7.99 -31.15
CA GLY A 19 -43.61 -7.01 -30.09
C GLY A 19 -42.17 -6.56 -29.87
N ASP A 20 -41.18 -7.35 -30.29
CA ASP A 20 -39.78 -6.95 -30.13
C ASP A 20 -39.31 -6.12 -31.33
N PRO A 21 -38.84 -4.87 -31.13
CA PRO A 21 -38.30 -4.06 -32.22
C PRO A 21 -37.00 -4.70 -32.73
N PRO A 22 -36.83 -4.89 -34.05
CA PRO A 22 -35.59 -5.41 -34.61
C PRO A 22 -34.52 -4.31 -34.55
N GLY A 23 -33.51 -4.51 -33.69
CA GLY A 23 -32.31 -3.66 -33.69
C GLY A 23 -31.86 -3.11 -32.34
N THR A 24 -32.50 -3.44 -31.21
CA THR A 24 -31.89 -3.16 -29.91
C THR A 24 -30.66 -4.06 -29.74
N PRO A 25 -29.44 -3.50 -29.60
CA PRO A 25 -28.28 -4.31 -29.22
C PRO A 25 -28.62 -5.04 -27.91
N PRO A 26 -28.09 -6.25 -27.67
CA PRO A 26 -28.41 -6.99 -26.46
C PRO A 26 -28.04 -6.10 -25.26
N LEU A 27 -29.06 -5.59 -24.57
CA LEU A 27 -28.89 -4.63 -23.48
C LEU A 27 -28.20 -5.29 -22.27
N ALA A 28 -28.36 -6.61 -22.15
CA ALA A 28 -27.78 -7.44 -21.09
C ALA A 28 -26.24 -7.36 -21.00
N PRO A 29 -25.44 -7.60 -22.06
CA PRO A 29 -23.98 -7.48 -21.99
C PRO A 29 -23.51 -6.05 -21.70
N VAL A 30 -24.20 -5.03 -22.21
CA VAL A 30 -23.88 -3.63 -21.88
C VAL A 30 -24.12 -3.36 -20.39
N LEU A 31 -25.25 -3.82 -19.84
CA LEU A 31 -25.54 -3.71 -18.40
C LEU A 31 -24.53 -4.46 -17.54
N GLN A 32 -24.10 -5.65 -17.96
CA GLN A 32 -23.05 -6.40 -17.26
C GLN A 32 -21.72 -5.65 -17.28
N LEU A 33 -21.34 -5.06 -18.42
CA LEU A 33 -20.13 -4.24 -18.52
C LEU A 33 -20.21 -3.02 -17.59
N LEU A 34 -21.34 -2.31 -17.55
CA LEU A 34 -21.52 -1.17 -16.64
C LEU A 34 -21.45 -1.59 -15.17
N ARG A 35 -22.01 -2.74 -14.80
CA ARG A 35 -21.89 -3.26 -13.42
C ARG A 35 -20.45 -3.56 -13.06
N ASN A 36 -19.69 -4.18 -13.96
CA ASN A 36 -18.27 -4.43 -13.75
C ASN A 36 -17.49 -3.12 -13.61
N GLN A 37 -17.74 -2.14 -14.48
CA GLN A 37 -17.11 -0.83 -14.38
C GLN A 37 -17.42 -0.13 -13.06
N LEU A 38 -18.66 -0.20 -12.58
CA LEU A 38 -19.04 0.36 -11.29
C LEU A 38 -18.28 -0.32 -10.15
N GLN A 39 -18.23 -1.65 -10.14
CA GLN A 39 -17.50 -2.43 -9.13
C GLN A 39 -16.00 -2.11 -9.13
N GLU A 40 -15.39 -1.97 -10.30
CA GLU A 40 -13.98 -1.57 -10.44
C GLU A 40 -13.74 -0.17 -9.90
N LYS A 41 -14.62 0.80 -10.21
CA LYS A 41 -14.53 2.16 -9.68
C LYS A 41 -14.71 2.17 -8.16
N ASP A 42 -15.66 1.42 -7.62
CA ASP A 42 -15.88 1.31 -6.17
C ASP A 42 -14.68 0.66 -5.46
N ALA A 43 -14.02 -0.31 -6.10
CA ALA A 43 -12.77 -0.88 -5.58
C ALA A 43 -11.64 0.16 -5.60
N LEU A 44 -11.51 0.92 -6.67
CA LEU A 44 -10.50 1.97 -6.80
C LEU A 44 -10.71 3.10 -5.77
N ILE A 45 -11.97 3.54 -5.57
CA ILE A 45 -12.31 4.55 -4.57
C ILE A 45 -11.85 4.09 -3.19
N ARG A 46 -12.24 2.89 -2.77
CA ARG A 46 -11.85 2.32 -1.47
C ARG A 46 -10.33 2.21 -1.30
N HIS A 47 -9.62 1.84 -2.36
CA HIS A 47 -8.16 1.78 -2.34
C HIS A 47 -7.56 3.17 -2.12
N LEU A 48 -8.01 4.17 -2.87
CA LEU A 48 -7.53 5.55 -2.75
C LEU A 48 -7.85 6.17 -1.38
N GLU A 49 -9.03 5.89 -0.83
CA GLU A 49 -9.40 6.32 0.52
C GLU A 49 -8.45 5.72 1.57
N SER A 50 -8.21 4.40 1.51
CA SER A 50 -7.26 3.71 2.39
C SER A 50 -5.84 4.30 2.27
N ASP A 51 -5.36 4.54 1.05
CA ASP A 51 -4.03 5.11 0.83
C ASP A 51 -3.91 6.55 1.35
N TRP A 52 -4.97 7.34 1.19
CA TRP A 52 -5.03 8.68 1.73
C TRP A 52 -4.99 8.68 3.27
N GLU A 53 -5.75 7.79 3.91
CA GLU A 53 -5.74 7.62 5.37
C GLU A 53 -4.35 7.20 5.88
N ARG A 54 -3.72 6.22 5.21
CA ARG A 54 -2.36 5.78 5.54
C ARG A 54 -1.35 6.91 5.42
N SER A 55 -1.41 7.66 4.32
CA SER A 55 -0.51 8.80 4.07
C SER A 55 -0.70 9.90 5.10
N ARG A 56 -1.94 10.15 5.52
CA ARG A 56 -2.25 11.10 6.59
C ARG A 56 -1.68 10.63 7.93
N ALA A 57 -1.91 9.38 8.32
CA ALA A 57 -1.39 8.82 9.56
C ALA A 57 0.15 8.83 9.61
N GLN A 58 0.79 8.57 8.47
CA GLN A 58 2.24 8.66 8.35
C GLN A 58 2.75 10.09 8.59
N ARG A 59 2.15 11.09 7.95
CA ARG A 59 2.52 12.50 8.16
C ARG A 59 2.36 12.93 9.62
N GLU A 60 1.23 12.59 10.24
CA GLU A 60 1.00 12.91 11.66
C GLU A 60 2.05 12.24 12.58
N ARG A 61 2.48 11.02 12.25
CA ARG A 61 3.56 10.33 12.97
C ARG A 61 4.91 11.03 12.76
N GLU A 62 5.23 11.42 11.53
CA GLU A 62 6.46 12.14 11.20
C GLU A 62 6.53 13.50 11.90
N GLU A 63 5.43 14.25 11.94
CA GLU A 63 5.33 15.52 12.68
C GLU A 63 5.61 15.34 14.17
N ARG A 64 5.04 14.31 14.81
CA ARG A 64 5.32 14.00 16.22
C ARG A 64 6.80 13.68 16.45
N LEU A 65 7.43 12.94 15.54
CA LEU A 65 8.85 12.61 15.62
C LEU A 65 9.72 13.86 15.42
N LEU A 66 9.37 14.73 14.47
CA LEU A 66 10.08 15.99 14.24
C LEU A 66 10.01 16.91 15.47
N VAL A 67 8.82 17.10 16.05
CA VAL A 67 8.65 17.91 17.27
C VAL A 67 9.48 17.34 18.42
N THR A 68 9.45 16.02 18.60
CA THR A 68 10.21 15.35 19.65
C THR A 68 11.72 15.47 19.43
N ALA A 69 12.19 15.25 18.20
CA ALA A 69 13.60 15.38 17.85
C ALA A 69 14.08 16.81 18.05
N TRP A 70 13.28 17.80 17.65
CA TRP A 70 13.63 19.21 17.81
C TRP A 70 13.75 19.61 19.28
N TYR A 71 12.81 19.21 20.13
CA TYR A 71 12.90 19.43 21.58
C TYR A 71 14.12 18.74 22.19
N ASN A 72 14.36 17.47 21.82
CA ASN A 72 15.53 16.72 22.30
C ASN A 72 16.86 17.35 21.85
N MET A 73 16.93 17.86 20.62
CA MET A 73 18.10 18.58 20.11
C MET A 73 18.32 19.91 20.86
N GLY A 74 17.25 20.67 21.11
CA GLY A 74 17.33 21.90 21.91
C GLY A 74 17.86 21.66 23.32
N LEU A 75 17.39 20.60 23.99
CA LEU A 75 17.93 20.18 25.28
C LEU A 75 19.39 19.71 25.20
N ALA A 76 19.79 19.04 24.12
CA ALA A 76 21.17 18.60 23.94
C ALA A 76 22.13 19.79 23.81
N VAL A 77 21.75 20.83 23.05
CA VAL A 77 22.52 22.07 22.92
C VAL A 77 22.62 22.80 24.28
N GLN A 78 21.50 22.96 24.99
CA GLN A 78 21.50 23.61 26.30
C GLN A 78 22.37 22.86 27.33
N ARG A 79 22.37 21.53 27.29
CA ARG A 79 23.22 20.70 28.16
C ARG A 79 24.71 20.81 27.80
N GLN A 80 25.03 21.09 26.54
CA GLN A 80 26.39 21.28 26.07
C GLN A 80 26.95 22.65 26.45
N GLU A 81 26.12 23.70 26.42
CA GLU A 81 26.49 25.07 26.81
C GLU A 81 26.45 25.29 28.33
N GLY A 82 25.55 24.60 29.05
CA GLY A 82 25.32 24.80 30.49
C GLY A 82 26.23 24.02 31.46
N GLY A 83 27.25 23.31 30.98
CA GLY A 83 28.30 22.67 31.80
C GLY A 83 27.83 21.69 32.90
N THR A 84 26.55 21.35 32.95
CA THR A 84 25.92 20.59 34.04
C THR A 84 25.10 19.47 33.43
N ALA A 85 25.80 18.46 32.89
CA ALA A 85 25.16 17.23 32.48
C ALA A 85 24.55 16.54 33.72
N PRO A 86 23.21 16.35 33.82
CA PRO A 86 22.72 15.27 34.65
C PRO A 86 23.16 13.98 33.97
N ARG A 87 24.07 13.28 34.64
CA ARG A 87 24.53 11.91 34.42
C ARG A 87 23.31 10.96 34.37
N GLY A 88 22.57 10.98 33.27
CA GLY A 88 21.33 10.20 33.15
C GLY A 88 20.85 9.96 31.72
N LEU A 89 21.14 10.86 30.77
CA LEU A 89 20.83 10.64 29.34
C LEU A 89 22.06 10.63 28.42
N ALA A 90 23.27 10.81 28.97
CA ALA A 90 24.54 10.81 28.24
C ALA A 90 25.44 9.63 28.62
N SER A 91 24.87 8.53 29.11
CA SER A 91 25.63 7.30 29.35
C SER A 91 24.78 6.09 28.97
N GLY A 92 25.06 5.50 27.80
CA GLY A 92 24.80 4.06 27.64
C GLY A 92 23.66 3.60 26.72
N ALA A 93 23.43 4.23 25.58
CA ALA A 93 22.74 3.53 24.48
C ALA A 93 23.49 3.68 23.15
N GLN A 94 24.79 3.35 23.15
CA GLN A 94 25.42 2.93 21.91
C GLN A 94 24.66 1.69 21.44
N SER A 95 24.10 1.70 20.22
CA SER A 95 23.44 0.53 19.65
C SER A 95 24.38 -0.67 19.72
N PHE A 96 23.86 -1.89 19.80
CA PHE A 96 24.69 -3.10 19.82
C PHE A 96 25.73 -3.10 18.67
N LEU A 97 25.35 -2.58 17.50
CA LEU A 97 26.25 -2.39 16.36
C LEU A 97 27.36 -1.34 16.63
N ALA A 98 27.04 -0.24 17.30
CA ALA A 98 28.03 0.76 17.71
C ALA A 98 28.99 0.20 18.76
N GLN A 99 28.49 -0.58 19.73
CA GLN A 99 29.33 -1.30 20.68
C GLN A 99 30.22 -2.34 19.99
N GLN A 100 29.68 -3.08 19.02
CA GLN A 100 30.44 -4.05 18.22
C GLN A 100 31.54 -3.37 17.39
N ARG A 101 31.26 -2.21 16.78
CA ARG A 101 32.25 -1.40 16.06
C ARG A 101 33.39 -0.97 16.97
N LEU A 102 33.07 -0.45 18.16
CA LEU A 102 34.07 -0.03 19.15
C LEU A 102 34.91 -1.20 19.64
N ALA A 103 34.28 -2.34 19.98
CA ALA A 103 34.98 -3.55 20.39
C ALA A 103 35.91 -4.09 19.29
N THR A 104 35.47 -4.06 18.03
CA THR A 104 36.26 -4.50 16.88
C THR A 104 37.44 -3.54 16.61
N ALA A 105 37.19 -2.23 16.66
CA ALA A 105 38.22 -1.21 16.49
C ALA A 105 39.30 -1.30 17.59
N ALA A 106 38.89 -1.49 18.84
CA ALA A 106 39.82 -1.65 19.97
C ALA A 106 40.69 -2.92 19.85
N ARG A 107 40.15 -4.02 19.31
CA ARG A 107 40.93 -5.24 19.04
C ARG A 107 41.96 -5.04 17.94
N ARG A 108 41.58 -4.35 16.85
CA ARG A 108 42.51 -4.01 15.74
C ARG A 108 43.59 -3.00 16.15
N ALA A 109 43.27 -2.09 17.07
CA ALA A 109 44.25 -1.16 17.62
C ALA A 109 45.26 -1.84 18.58
N ARG A 110 44.91 -3.00 19.13
CA ARG A 110 45.76 -3.78 20.05
C ARG A 110 46.62 -4.84 19.38
N THR A 111 46.47 -5.09 18.08
CA THR A 111 47.48 -5.89 17.36
C THR A 111 48.71 -5.02 17.16
N PRO A 112 49.84 -5.28 17.83
CA PRO A 112 51.07 -4.59 17.49
C PRO A 112 51.47 -5.08 16.11
N HIS A 113 51.66 -4.14 15.18
CA HIS A 113 52.55 -4.37 14.05
C HIS A 113 53.94 -4.62 14.64
N GLY A 114 54.26 -5.90 14.83
CA GLY A 114 55.43 -6.35 15.57
C GLY A 114 56.02 -7.60 14.95
N ARG A 115 56.45 -7.52 13.70
CA ARG A 115 57.64 -8.24 13.25
C ARG A 115 58.38 -7.35 12.26
N ALA A 116 59.40 -6.66 12.78
CA ALA A 116 60.39 -5.96 11.99
C ALA A 116 61.13 -6.95 11.06
N PRO A 117 61.62 -6.50 9.90
CA PRO A 117 62.48 -7.30 9.04
C PRO A 117 63.80 -7.59 9.76
N SER A 118 64.12 -8.88 9.94
CA SER A 118 65.47 -9.31 10.28
C SER A 118 66.35 -9.22 9.04
N SER A 119 67.57 -8.75 9.28
CA SER A 119 68.72 -8.56 8.38
C SER A 119 68.91 -9.59 7.27
#